data_AF-A0A7Y6CV30-F1
#
_entry.id   AF-A0A7Y6CV30-F1
#
_cell.length_a   1.000
_cell.length_b   1.000
_cell.length_c   1.000
_cell.angle_alpha   90.00
_cell.angle_beta   90.00
_cell.angle_gamma   90.00
#
_symmetry.space_group_name_H-M   'P 1'
#
loop_
_entity.id
_entity.type
_entity.pdbx_description
1 polymer ?
#
loop_
_entity_poly.entity_id
_entity_poly.type
_entity_poly.pdbx_seq_one_letter_code
_entity_poly.pdbx_strand_id
1 'polypeptide(L)'
;MLVRGIRLGEVESVLLDAETPRIVGFDVLCGDGANRFLPLATADVVDGALELESTLMLLDPRELDFYRTRTRSLASVPELADARIGPDGVLVQPLATPLS
;
A
#
# COMPACT_ATOMS: atom_id res chain seq x y z
N MET A 1 -9.06 2.20 5.20
CA MET A 1 -8.13 3.21 5.72
C MET A 1 -8.82 4.07 6.77
N LEU A 2 -8.16 4.26 7.91
CA LEU A 2 -8.69 4.96 9.09
C LEU A 2 -7.79 6.14 9.49
N VAL A 3 -8.38 7.18 10.08
CA VAL A 3 -7.65 8.21 10.82
C VAL A 3 -8.32 8.39 12.16
N ARG A 4 -7.60 8.10 13.25
CA ARG A 4 -8.14 8.16 14.62
C ARG A 4 -9.46 7.38 14.74
N GLY A 5 -9.49 6.17 14.16
CA GLY A 5 -10.69 5.32 14.10
C GLY A 5 -11.78 5.72 13.09
N ILE A 6 -11.65 6.84 12.37
CA ILE A 6 -12.65 7.28 11.38
C ILE A 6 -12.27 6.74 9.99
N ARG A 7 -13.21 6.04 9.32
CA ARG A 7 -13.00 5.56 7.96
C ARG A 7 -12.96 6.73 6.97
N LEU A 8 -11.84 6.85 6.25
CA LEU A 8 -11.64 7.88 5.23
C LEU A 8 -11.69 7.38 3.80
N GLY A 9 -11.41 6.08 3.59
CA GLY A 9 -11.33 5.51 2.26
C GLY A 9 -10.95 4.04 2.24
N GLU A 10 -10.79 3.53 1.04
CA GLU A 10 -10.46 2.14 0.73
C GLU A 10 -9.20 2.07 -0.13
N VAL A 11 -8.34 1.10 0.16
CA VAL A 11 -7.16 0.84 -0.67
C VAL A 11 -7.64 0.21 -1.97
N GLU A 12 -7.43 0.90 -3.08
CA GLU A 12 -7.77 0.40 -4.42
C GLU A 12 -6.59 -0.36 -5.04
N SER A 13 -5.35 0.09 -4.77
CA SER A 13 -4.14 -0.56 -5.29
C SER A 13 -2.98 -0.46 -4.31
N VAL A 14 -2.20 -1.53 -4.23
CA VAL A 14 -0.88 -1.55 -3.57
C VAL A 14 0.17 -1.26 -4.63
N LEU A 15 0.99 -0.23 -4.42
CA LEU A 15 1.99 0.24 -5.36
C LEU A 15 3.37 -0.29 -4.95
N LEU A 16 3.98 -1.07 -5.84
CA LEU A 16 5.31 -1.64 -5.71
C LEU A 16 6.34 -0.79 -6.45
N ASP A 17 7.56 -0.79 -5.95
CA ASP A 17 8.72 -0.27 -6.68
C ASP A 17 8.84 -0.93 -8.07
N ALA A 18 9.32 -0.14 -9.05
CA ALA A 18 9.40 -0.61 -10.43
C ALA A 18 10.34 -1.80 -10.58
N GLU A 19 11.46 -1.80 -9.85
CA GLU A 19 12.56 -2.75 -10.03
C GLU A 19 12.59 -3.83 -8.94
N THR A 20 12.06 -3.51 -7.75
CA THR A 20 12.15 -4.38 -6.58
C THR A 20 10.76 -4.75 -6.04
N PRO A 21 10.61 -5.92 -5.37
CA PRO A 21 9.34 -6.32 -4.74
C PRO A 21 9.16 -5.59 -3.39
N ARG A 22 9.15 -4.26 -3.41
CA ARG A 22 9.00 -3.41 -2.22
C ARG A 22 7.76 -2.54 -2.36
N ILE A 23 6.92 -2.51 -1.33
CA ILE A 23 5.77 -1.60 -1.28
C ILE A 23 6.27 -0.16 -1.09
N VAL A 24 5.85 0.73 -1.99
CA VAL A 24 6.12 2.17 -1.92
C VAL A 24 4.97 2.89 -1.21
N GLY A 25 3.72 2.46 -1.47
CA GLY A 25 2.54 3.02 -0.87
C GLY A 25 1.26 2.47 -1.47
N PHE A 26 0.18 3.21 -1.29
CA PHE A 26 -1.17 2.79 -1.64
C PHE A 26 -1.88 3.87 -2.45
N ASP A 27 -2.66 3.42 -3.41
CA ASP A 27 -3.69 4.21 -4.05
C ASP A 27 -4.98 4.05 -3.24
N VAL A 28 -5.51 5.15 -2.71
CA VAL A 28 -6.67 5.14 -1.82
C VAL A 28 -7.81 5.94 -2.42
N LEU A 29 -8.94 5.26 -2.67
CA LEU A 29 -10.20 5.92 -2.98
C LEU A 29 -10.79 6.51 -1.70
N CYS A 30 -10.80 7.83 -1.61
CA CYS A 30 -11.34 8.55 -0.45
C CYS A 30 -12.86 8.71 -0.56
N GLY A 31 -13.52 8.99 0.57
CA GLY A 31 -14.97 9.17 0.64
C GLY A 31 -15.54 10.33 -0.19
N ASP A 32 -14.69 11.25 -0.65
CA ASP A 32 -15.03 12.32 -1.59
C ASP A 32 -14.93 11.89 -3.07
N GLY A 33 -14.63 10.62 -3.34
CA GLY A 33 -14.51 10.05 -4.67
C GLY A 33 -13.16 10.31 -5.35
N ALA A 34 -12.24 11.02 -4.70
CA ALA A 34 -10.91 11.26 -5.23
C ALA A 34 -9.92 10.19 -4.75
N ASN A 35 -9.06 9.75 -5.67
CA ASN A 35 -7.90 8.93 -5.34
C ASN A 35 -6.78 9.79 -4.78
N ARG A 36 -6.15 9.32 -3.70
CA ARG A 36 -4.98 9.95 -3.08
C ARG A 36 -3.90 8.92 -2.82
N PHE A 37 -2.67 9.39 -2.80
CA PHE A 37 -1.53 8.53 -2.49
C PHE A 37 -1.27 8.49 -0.98
N LEU A 38 -1.11 7.29 -0.44
CA LEU A 38 -0.69 7.06 0.94
C LEU A 38 0.70 6.38 0.93
N PRO A 39 1.77 7.07 1.36
CA PRO A 39 3.06 6.44 1.56
C PRO A 39 2.98 5.33 2.62
N LEU A 40 3.66 4.20 2.40
CA LEU A 40 3.72 3.13 3.41
C LEU A 40 4.34 3.63 4.73
N ALA A 41 5.37 4.47 4.64
CA ALA A 41 6.13 4.97 5.80
C ALA A 41 5.30 5.85 6.77
N THR A 42 4.10 6.26 6.37
CA THR A 42 3.21 7.09 7.19
C THR A 42 1.97 6.33 7.67
N ALA A 43 1.89 5.02 7.40
CA ALA A 43 0.73 4.20 7.71
C ALA A 43 1.11 3.07 8.67
N ASP A 44 0.35 2.95 9.75
CA ASP A 44 0.42 1.80 10.65
C ASP A 44 -0.60 0.74 10.21
N VAL A 45 -0.25 -0.54 10.35
CA VAL A 45 -1.19 -1.64 10.14
C VAL A 45 -1.75 -2.06 11.50
N VAL A 46 -3.01 -1.71 11.76
CA VAL A 46 -3.72 -2.02 13.00
C VAL A 46 -5.01 -2.77 12.67
N ASP A 47 -5.17 -3.96 13.24
CA ASP A 47 -6.36 -4.83 13.04
C ASP A 47 -6.73 -5.06 11.56
N GLY A 48 -5.73 -5.18 10.69
CA GLY A 48 -5.92 -5.39 9.25
C GLY A 48 -6.35 -4.13 8.48
N ALA A 49 -6.37 -2.96 9.12
CA ALA A 49 -6.58 -1.67 8.50
C ALA A 49 -5.28 -0.85 8.47
N LEU A 50 -5.17 0.02 7.47
CA LEU A 50 -4.19 1.11 7.47
C LEU A 50 -4.73 2.26 8.32
N GLU A 51 -4.02 2.61 9.38
CA GLU A 51 -4.29 3.75 10.24
C GLU A 51 -3.24 4.85 10.00
N LEU A 52 -3.70 6.11 9.97
CA LEU A 52 -2.82 7.27 9.90
C LEU A 52 -3.11 8.20 11.09
N GLU A 53 -2.07 8.91 11.53
CA GLU A 53 -2.19 9.91 12.59
C GLU A 53 -2.95 11.17 12.14
N SER A 54 -2.86 11.49 10.84
CA SER A 54 -3.39 12.72 10.23
C SER A 54 -3.75 12.54 8.76
N THR A 55 -4.79 13.24 8.30
CA THR A 55 -5.19 13.30 6.89
C THR A 55 -4.18 14.01 5.99
N LEU A 56 -3.29 14.82 6.57
CA LEU A 56 -2.22 15.52 5.84
C LEU A 56 -1.15 14.57 5.26
N MET A 57 -1.16 13.31 5.68
CA MET A 57 -0.28 12.26 5.16
C MET A 57 -0.78 11.69 3.81
N LEU A 58 -2.02 12.05 3.40
CA LEU A 58 -2.53 11.74 2.08
C LEU A 58 -2.07 12.80 1.09
N LEU A 59 -1.26 12.38 0.12
CA LEU A 59 -0.76 13.27 -0.92
C LEU A 59 -1.82 13.42 -2.02
N ASP A 60 -1.80 14.57 -2.67
CA ASP A 60 -2.85 14.95 -3.59
C ASP A 60 -2.75 14.15 -4.91
N PRO A 61 -3.78 14.23 -5.79
CA PRO A 61 -3.79 13.47 -7.04
C PRO A 61 -2.55 13.66 -7.92
N ARG A 62 -1.88 14.83 -7.87
CA ARG A 62 -0.66 15.10 -8.65
C ARG A 62 0.51 14.25 -8.16
N GLU A 63 0.69 14.11 -6.84
CA GLU A 63 1.69 13.19 -6.31
C GLU A 63 1.33 11.73 -6.62
N LEU A 64 0.05 11.37 -6.58
CA LEU A 64 -0.38 10.03 -6.96
C LEU A 64 0.01 9.68 -8.41
N ASP A 65 -0.22 10.59 -9.36
CA ASP A 65 0.18 10.37 -10.76
C ASP A 65 1.71 10.21 -10.91
N PHE A 66 2.49 10.96 -10.12
CA PHE A 66 3.94 10.78 -10.07
C PHE A 66 4.34 9.36 -9.64
N TYR A 67 3.68 8.81 -8.61
CA TYR A 67 3.96 7.45 -8.13
C TYR A 67 3.42 6.38 -9.07
N ARG A 68 2.21 6.53 -9.61
CA ARG A 68 1.62 5.58 -10.59
C ARG A 68 2.51 5.37 -11.80
N THR A 69 3.18 6.42 -12.28
CA THR A 69 4.10 6.32 -13.44
C THR A 69 5.44 5.65 -13.13
N ARG A 70 5.77 5.43 -11.86
CA ARG A 70 7.08 4.90 -11.39
C ARG A 70 6.94 3.63 -10.56
N THR A 71 5.73 3.11 -10.44
CA THR A 71 5.42 1.93 -9.64
C THR A 71 4.67 0.93 -10.49
N ARG A 72 4.59 -0.30 -9.99
CA ARG A 72 3.75 -1.35 -10.54
C ARG A 72 2.66 -1.70 -9.53
N SER A 73 1.46 -2.01 -9.97
CA SER A 73 0.43 -2.51 -9.06
C SER A 73 0.78 -3.95 -8.63
N LEU A 74 0.61 -4.28 -7.35
CA LEU A 74 0.72 -5.66 -6.86
C LEU A 74 -0.23 -6.60 -7.63
N ALA A 75 -1.41 -6.12 -8.03
CA ALA A 75 -2.37 -6.90 -8.82
C ALA A 75 -1.84 -7.30 -10.21
N SER A 76 -0.77 -6.65 -10.70
CA SER A 76 -0.10 -6.98 -11.95
C SER A 76 1.01 -8.02 -11.81
N VAL A 77 1.29 -8.48 -10.58
CA VAL A 77 2.41 -9.37 -10.23
C VAL A 77 1.91 -10.56 -9.40
N PRO A 78 1.15 -11.50 -10.01
CA PRO A 78 0.45 -12.57 -9.30
C PRO A 78 1.37 -13.51 -8.50
N GLU A 79 2.64 -13.64 -8.90
CA GLU A 79 3.64 -14.42 -8.17
C GLU A 79 3.93 -13.89 -6.76
N LEU A 80 3.54 -12.64 -6.45
CA LEU A 80 3.68 -12.04 -5.12
C LEU A 80 2.39 -12.06 -4.30
N ALA A 81 1.32 -12.69 -4.78
CA ALA A 81 0.01 -12.67 -4.11
C ALA A 81 0.05 -13.23 -2.66
N ASP A 82 0.88 -14.26 -2.43
CA ASP A 82 1.05 -14.90 -1.11
C ASP A 82 2.27 -14.38 -0.34
N ALA A 83 2.93 -13.33 -0.84
CA ALA A 83 4.08 -12.74 -0.17
C ALA A 83 3.66 -12.04 1.12
N ARG A 84 4.53 -12.12 2.13
CA ARG A 84 4.37 -11.40 3.40
C ARG A 84 5.12 -10.09 3.34
N ILE A 85 4.60 -9.08 4.05
CA ILE A 85 5.25 -7.78 4.14
C ILE A 85 6.27 -7.83 5.28
N GLY A 86 7.54 -7.58 4.96
CA GLY A 86 8.61 -7.37 5.93
C GLY A 86 8.51 -5.99 6.61
N PRO A 87 9.26 -5.75 7.69
CA PRO A 87 9.16 -4.52 8.49
C PRO A 87 9.53 -3.25 7.71
N ASP A 88 10.26 -3.37 6.61
CA ASP A 88 10.67 -2.27 5.73
C ASP A 88 9.79 -2.15 4.46
N GLY A 89 8.70 -2.93 4.37
CA GLY A 89 7.81 -2.97 3.23
C GLY A 89 8.26 -3.88 2.10
N VAL A 90 9.36 -4.63 2.26
CA VAL A 90 9.78 -5.63 1.27
C VAL A 90 8.86 -6.84 1.32
N LEU A 91 8.39 -7.29 0.16
CA LEU A 91 7.62 -8.51 0.03
C LEU A 91 8.56 -9.72 0.07
N VAL A 92 8.33 -10.59 1.03
CA VAL A 92 9.08 -11.84 1.22
C VAL A 92 8.16 -13.04 0.99
N GLN A 93 8.55 -13.91 0.07
CA GLN A 93 7.84 -15.17 -0.12
C GLN A 93 8.19 -16.13 1.03
N PRO A 94 7.20 -16.80 1.65
CA PRO A 94 7.48 -17.90 2.54
C PRO A 94 8.24 -18.97 1.76
N LEU A 95 9.40 -19.41 2.27
CA LEU A 95 10.04 -20.61 1.75
C LEU A 95 9.02 -21.75 1.88
N ALA A 96 8.67 -22.39 0.77
CA ALA A 96 7.82 -23.57 0.79
C ALA A 96 8.45 -24.57 1.75
N THR A 97 7.73 -24.94 2.82
CA THR A 97 8.19 -25.99 3.73
C THR A 97 8.41 -27.24 2.87
N PRO A 98 9.61 -27.83 2.84
CA PRO A 98 9.78 -29.10 2.16
C PRO A 98 8.86 -30.09 2.86
N LEU A 99 7.95 -30.69 2.08
CA LEU A 99 7.11 -31.78 2.55
C LEU A 99 8.05 -32.88 3.07
N SER A 100 8.03 -33.08 4.39
CA SER A 100 8.70 -34.17 5.10
C SER A 100 8.04 -35.51 4.78
#